data_AF-A0A023FRM8-F1
#
_entry.id   AF-A0A023FRM8-F1
#
_cell.length_a   1.000
_cell.length_b   1.000
_cell.length_c   1.000
_cell.angle_alpha   90.00
_cell.angle_beta   90.00
_cell.angle_gamma   90.00
#
_symmetry.space_group_name_H-M   'P 1'
#
loop_
_entity.id
_entity.type
_entity.pdbx_description
1 polymer ?
#
loop_
_entity_poly.entity_id
_entity_poly.type
_entity_poly.pdbx_seq_one_letter_code
_entity_poly.pdbx_strand_id
1 'polypeptide(L)'
;MRGKMFLTFVAAACVFFAMGLGSPTRTEDSVKCKFVEFESGGHKFTVRGYTANCTCEEGGKIGQHTDGTMCHDGKGHIGNCSQGDCKVTKSSYGCAGKNGSEPKSVVNKNMCTFECVLEDGTKEWAYSPDGTPCENTDNVKPVNGTCKHRDHRDRQNETVCFPNSQMHLLGC
;
A
#
# COMPACT_ATOMS: atom_id res chain seq x y z
N MET A 1 3.77 38.92 -85.04
CA MET A 1 2.32 39.17 -85.22
C MET A 1 1.61 38.83 -83.91
N ARG A 2 0.65 39.67 -83.47
CA ARG A 2 -0.55 39.35 -82.64
C ARG A 2 -0.35 38.49 -81.37
N GLY A 3 -0.77 38.87 -80.16
CA GLY A 3 -1.65 39.93 -79.67
C GLY A 3 -1.90 39.74 -78.16
N LYS A 4 -2.44 40.79 -77.52
CA LYS A 4 -3.02 40.78 -76.17
C LYS A 4 -4.13 39.72 -76.02
N MET A 5 -4.26 39.10 -74.84
CA MET A 5 -5.43 39.18 -73.92
C MET A 5 -5.37 38.04 -72.87
N PHE A 6 -5.28 38.33 -71.56
CA PHE A 6 -6.34 38.54 -70.54
C PHE A 6 -6.70 37.28 -69.70
N LEU A 7 -6.37 37.37 -68.41
CA LEU A 7 -7.10 36.98 -67.18
C LEU A 7 -7.98 35.71 -67.16
N THR A 8 -7.75 34.85 -66.15
CA THR A 8 -8.80 34.40 -65.20
C THR A 8 -8.19 33.82 -63.92
N PHE A 9 -8.69 34.31 -62.78
CA PHE A 9 -8.44 33.80 -61.43
C PHE A 9 -9.24 32.52 -61.17
N VAL A 10 -8.64 31.50 -60.57
CA VAL A 10 -9.37 30.57 -59.69
C VAL A 10 -8.49 30.19 -58.51
N ALA A 11 -8.83 30.69 -57.33
CA ALA A 11 -8.32 30.22 -56.06
C ALA A 11 -8.95 28.85 -55.75
N ALA A 12 -8.11 27.83 -55.53
CA ALA A 12 -8.56 26.58 -54.95
C ALA A 12 -7.95 26.45 -53.55
N ALA A 13 -8.69 26.95 -52.56
CA ALA A 13 -8.49 26.60 -51.16
C ALA A 13 -9.02 25.18 -50.94
N CYS A 14 -8.14 24.18 -50.93
CA CYS A 14 -8.49 22.83 -50.52
C CYS A 14 -8.08 22.62 -49.06
N VAL A 15 -8.96 23.09 -48.19
CA VAL A 15 -9.39 22.53 -46.90
C VAL A 15 -8.55 21.35 -46.37
N PHE A 16 -7.62 21.62 -45.46
CA PHE A 16 -7.20 20.66 -44.44
C PHE A 16 -8.01 20.92 -43.17
N PHE A 17 -9.21 20.36 -43.08
CA PHE A 17 -9.80 20.07 -41.78
C PHE A 17 -9.62 18.57 -41.55
N ALA A 18 -8.52 18.24 -40.87
CA ALA A 18 -8.45 17.04 -40.07
C ALA A 18 -9.54 17.14 -39.00
N MET A 19 -10.77 16.74 -39.33
CA MET A 19 -11.69 16.24 -38.31
C MET A 19 -11.14 14.87 -37.91
N GLY A 20 -10.09 14.88 -37.08
CA GLY A 20 -9.85 13.75 -36.21
C GLY A 20 -11.11 13.61 -35.37
N LEU A 21 -11.99 12.67 -35.74
CA LEU A 21 -13.00 12.17 -34.84
C LEU A 21 -12.21 11.64 -33.63
N GLY A 22 -12.07 12.48 -32.61
CA GLY A 22 -11.76 12.05 -31.27
C GLY A 22 -12.80 10.98 -30.96
N SER A 23 -12.36 9.73 -30.92
CA SER A 23 -13.17 8.67 -30.35
C SER A 23 -13.62 9.19 -28.99
N PRO A 24 -14.93 9.25 -28.71
CA PRO A 24 -15.36 9.59 -27.38
C PRO A 24 -14.72 8.53 -26.49
N THR A 25 -13.82 8.96 -25.60
CA THR A 25 -13.33 8.10 -24.52
C THR A 25 -14.58 7.55 -23.87
N ARG A 26 -14.81 6.25 -24.04
CA ARG A 26 -15.98 5.58 -23.48
C ARG A 26 -15.83 5.73 -21.98
N THR A 27 -16.54 6.69 -21.39
CA THR A 27 -16.78 6.74 -19.96
C THR A 27 -17.71 5.57 -19.70
N GLU A 28 -17.16 4.35 -19.67
CA GLU A 28 -17.90 3.23 -19.10
C GLU A 28 -18.22 3.65 -17.66
N ASP A 29 -19.50 3.55 -17.29
CA ASP A 29 -19.93 3.74 -15.91
C ASP A 29 -19.14 2.76 -15.05
N SER A 30 -18.02 3.22 -14.47
CA SER A 30 -17.20 2.40 -13.61
C SER A 30 -18.05 2.02 -12.41
N VAL A 31 -18.08 0.73 -12.09
CA VAL A 31 -18.78 0.25 -10.91
C VAL A 31 -18.14 0.91 -9.70
N LYS A 32 -18.97 1.45 -8.80
CA LYS A 32 -18.46 2.00 -7.54
C LYS A 32 -18.16 0.84 -6.60
N CYS A 33 -16.88 0.59 -6.32
CA CYS A 33 -16.50 -0.48 -5.42
C CYS A 33 -17.06 -0.26 -4.01
N LYS A 34 -17.82 -1.26 -3.54
CA LYS A 34 -18.36 -1.31 -2.19
C LYS A 34 -17.28 -1.81 -1.24
N PHE A 35 -17.32 -1.39 0.02
CA PHE A 35 -16.42 -1.90 1.05
C PHE A 35 -16.80 -3.32 1.45
N VAL A 36 -15.85 -4.07 2.01
CA VAL A 36 -16.07 -5.47 2.42
C VAL A 36 -17.11 -5.50 3.53
N GLU A 37 -18.20 -6.21 3.29
CA GLU A 37 -19.23 -6.52 4.27
C GLU A 37 -19.16 -8.00 4.63
N PHE A 38 -19.20 -8.31 5.93
CA PHE A 38 -19.32 -9.69 6.39
C PHE A 38 -20.34 -9.79 7.53
N GLU A 39 -20.99 -10.94 7.62
CA GLU A 39 -21.94 -11.23 8.69
C GLU A 39 -21.29 -12.14 9.73
N SER A 40 -21.39 -11.76 11.00
CA SER A 40 -20.99 -12.61 12.13
C SER A 40 -22.01 -12.47 13.25
N GLY A 41 -22.52 -13.60 13.75
CA GLY A 41 -23.51 -13.62 14.84
C GLY A 41 -24.81 -12.85 14.55
N GLY A 42 -25.22 -12.73 13.28
CA GLY A 42 -26.43 -11.97 12.89
C GLY A 42 -26.21 -10.45 12.77
N HIS A 43 -24.98 -9.96 12.95
CA HIS A 43 -24.61 -8.57 12.74
C HIS A 43 -23.82 -8.41 11.43
N LYS A 44 -24.14 -7.35 10.67
CA LYS A 44 -23.38 -6.93 9.50
C LYS A 44 -22.25 -6.01 9.92
N PHE A 45 -21.03 -6.37 9.55
CA PHE A 45 -19.81 -5.59 9.74
C PHE A 45 -19.35 -5.05 8.39
N THR A 46 -19.09 -3.75 8.31
CA THR A 46 -18.44 -3.14 7.15
C THR A 46 -17.03 -2.73 7.53
N VAL A 47 -16.02 -3.31 6.88
CA VAL A 47 -14.64 -2.84 7.03
C VAL A 47 -14.45 -1.63 6.14
N ARG A 48 -14.63 -0.44 6.72
CA ARG A 48 -14.44 0.82 5.98
C ARG A 48 -12.95 1.13 5.85
N GLY A 49 -12.53 1.50 4.65
CA GLY A 49 -11.18 2.00 4.39
C GLY A 49 -10.12 0.92 4.17
N TYR A 50 -10.49 -0.37 4.15
CA TYR A 50 -9.56 -1.48 3.90
C TYR A 50 -10.14 -2.45 2.87
N THR A 51 -9.38 -2.79 1.81
CA THR A 51 -9.82 -3.71 0.75
C THR A 51 -8.79 -4.79 0.43
N ALA A 52 -9.26 -5.99 0.04
CA ALA A 52 -8.40 -7.07 -0.44
C ALA A 52 -7.98 -6.91 -1.92
N ASN A 53 -8.69 -6.07 -2.67
CA ASN A 53 -8.40 -5.77 -4.08
C ASN A 53 -8.77 -4.31 -4.37
N CYS A 54 -7.89 -3.59 -5.06
CA CYS A 54 -8.13 -2.21 -5.47
C CYS A 54 -9.03 -2.09 -6.71
N THR A 55 -9.39 -3.22 -7.31
CA THR A 55 -10.43 -3.36 -8.34
C THR A 55 -11.62 -4.17 -7.83
N CYS A 56 -12.78 -3.92 -8.42
CA CYS A 56 -13.98 -4.73 -8.23
C CYS A 56 -14.66 -4.97 -9.58
N GLU A 57 -15.47 -6.02 -9.67
CA GLU A 57 -16.27 -6.32 -10.86
C GLU A 57 -17.73 -6.53 -10.45
N GLU A 58 -18.66 -5.83 -11.11
CA GLU A 58 -20.11 -6.04 -10.94
C GLU A 58 -20.75 -6.04 -12.33
N GLY A 59 -21.37 -7.17 -12.72
CA GLY A 59 -22.03 -7.31 -14.01
C GLY A 59 -21.11 -7.15 -15.24
N GLY A 60 -19.85 -7.60 -15.14
CA GLY A 60 -18.87 -7.52 -16.24
C GLY A 60 -18.23 -6.14 -16.42
N LYS A 61 -18.55 -5.17 -15.56
CA LYS A 61 -17.93 -3.85 -15.53
C LYS A 61 -16.90 -3.78 -14.40
N ILE A 62 -15.75 -3.22 -14.70
CA ILE A 62 -14.65 -3.07 -13.73
C ILE A 62 -14.75 -1.69 -13.06
N GLY A 63 -14.68 -1.69 -11.74
CA GLY A 63 -14.56 -0.53 -10.88
C GLY A 63 -13.19 -0.45 -10.21
N GLN A 64 -12.84 0.73 -9.70
CA GLN A 64 -11.64 0.95 -8.89
C GLN A 64 -12.00 1.61 -7.56
N HIS A 65 -11.35 1.17 -6.49
CA HIS A 65 -11.36 1.91 -5.22
C HIS A 65 -10.60 3.23 -5.37
N THR A 66 -10.99 4.24 -4.60
CA THR A 66 -10.32 5.54 -4.60
C THR A 66 -8.85 5.38 -4.23
N ASP A 67 -7.97 6.09 -4.95
CA ASP A 67 -6.55 6.17 -4.60
C ASP A 67 -6.37 6.58 -3.13
N GLY A 68 -5.45 5.90 -2.44
CA GLY A 68 -5.22 6.05 -0.99
C GLY A 68 -6.10 5.17 -0.09
N THR A 69 -7.06 4.40 -0.64
CA THR A 69 -7.76 3.37 0.15
C THR A 69 -6.74 2.33 0.63
N MET A 70 -6.72 1.98 1.92
CA MET A 70 -5.79 0.93 2.39
C MET A 70 -6.16 -0.41 1.74
N CYS A 71 -5.15 -1.18 1.39
CA CYS A 71 -5.34 -2.47 0.74
C CYS A 71 -4.36 -3.51 1.25
N HIS A 72 -4.61 -4.76 0.91
CA HIS A 72 -3.71 -5.86 1.16
C HIS A 72 -3.40 -6.61 -0.13
N ASP A 73 -2.15 -7.00 -0.38
CA ASP A 73 -1.70 -7.63 -1.64
C ASP A 73 -1.97 -9.14 -1.75
N GLY A 74 -2.69 -9.69 -0.77
CA GLY A 74 -2.95 -11.13 -0.65
C GLY A 74 -1.77 -11.94 -0.07
N LYS A 75 -0.64 -11.31 0.24
CA LYS A 75 0.59 -11.99 0.73
C LYS A 75 1.00 -11.63 2.16
N GLY A 76 0.18 -10.86 2.87
CA GLY A 76 0.47 -10.39 4.22
C GLY A 76 0.78 -8.89 4.28
N HIS A 77 0.93 -8.22 3.14
CA HIS A 77 1.41 -6.85 3.12
C HIS A 77 0.28 -5.84 2.97
N ILE A 78 0.39 -4.75 3.73
CA ILE A 78 -0.53 -3.62 3.68
C ILE A 78 0.04 -2.55 2.76
N GLY A 79 -0.80 -2.01 1.89
CA GLY A 79 -0.48 -0.95 0.96
C GLY A 79 -1.61 0.06 0.83
N ASN A 80 -1.52 0.87 -0.22
CA ASN A 80 -2.59 1.78 -0.62
C ASN A 80 -2.96 1.54 -2.08
N CYS A 81 -4.24 1.66 -2.40
CA CYS A 81 -4.70 1.62 -3.77
C CYS A 81 -4.12 2.81 -4.56
N SER A 82 -3.58 2.52 -5.74
CA SER A 82 -3.21 3.53 -6.73
C SER A 82 -3.44 2.96 -8.13
N GLN A 83 -4.31 3.61 -8.90
CA GLN A 83 -4.66 3.22 -10.27
C GLN A 83 -5.19 1.77 -10.39
N GLY A 84 -5.94 1.31 -9.39
CA GLY A 84 -6.49 -0.05 -9.34
C GLY A 84 -5.51 -1.12 -8.84
N ASP A 85 -4.26 -0.77 -8.54
CA ASP A 85 -3.29 -1.69 -7.93
C ASP A 85 -3.13 -1.43 -6.44
N CYS A 86 -2.92 -2.50 -5.66
CA CYS A 86 -2.45 -2.34 -4.29
C CYS A 86 -0.95 -2.05 -4.26
N LYS A 87 -0.57 -0.77 -4.09
CA LYS A 87 0.83 -0.36 -3.96
C LYS A 87 1.26 -0.56 -2.52
N VAL A 88 1.94 -1.67 -2.29
CA VAL A 88 2.64 -1.96 -1.03
C VAL A 88 3.96 -1.22 -1.04
N THR A 89 4.27 -0.51 0.05
CA THR A 89 5.61 0.04 0.26
C THR A 89 6.58 -1.13 0.35
N LYS A 90 7.56 -1.20 -0.57
CA LYS A 90 8.65 -2.17 -0.46
C LYS A 90 9.33 -1.95 0.89
N SER A 91 9.28 -2.97 1.73
CA SER A 91 9.98 -3.01 3.01
C SER A 91 10.85 -4.24 2.98
N SER A 92 12.15 -4.07 2.77
CA SER A 92 13.10 -5.18 2.82
C SER A 92 13.54 -5.42 4.26
N TYR A 93 13.59 -6.69 4.64
CA TYR A 93 14.22 -7.10 5.89
C TYR A 93 15.74 -7.08 5.67
N GLY A 94 16.49 -6.31 6.46
CA GLY A 94 17.92 -6.20 6.18
C GLY A 94 18.76 -5.21 6.99
N CYS A 95 18.27 -4.71 8.13
CA CYS A 95 19.08 -3.89 9.05
C CYS A 95 20.17 -4.69 9.79
N ALA A 96 21.04 -5.39 9.05
CA ALA A 96 22.07 -6.27 9.57
C ALA A 96 23.07 -5.50 10.44
N GLY A 97 23.32 -6.01 11.64
CA GLY A 97 24.24 -5.41 12.62
C GLY A 97 23.73 -4.11 13.26
N LYS A 98 22.49 -3.70 12.98
CA LYS A 98 21.85 -2.52 13.58
C LYS A 98 20.88 -2.92 14.67
N ASN A 99 20.56 -1.98 15.57
CA ASN A 99 19.67 -2.22 16.70
C ASN A 99 18.55 -1.18 16.87
N GLY A 100 18.45 -0.22 15.94
CA GLY A 100 17.43 0.84 15.98
C GLY A 100 17.86 2.06 16.78
N SER A 101 19.08 2.09 17.32
CA SER A 101 19.66 3.26 18.01
C SER A 101 20.46 4.16 17.06
N GLU A 102 20.65 3.75 15.81
CA GLU A 102 21.40 4.53 14.82
C GLU A 102 20.65 5.82 14.45
N PRO A 103 21.36 6.87 14.01
CA PRO A 103 20.72 8.07 13.50
C PRO A 103 19.72 7.74 12.38
N LYS A 104 18.53 8.33 12.45
CA LYS A 104 17.39 8.13 11.52
C LYS A 104 16.70 6.76 11.63
N SER A 105 17.11 5.89 12.55
CA SER A 105 16.34 4.69 12.86
C SER A 105 15.03 5.06 13.56
N VAL A 106 13.97 4.32 13.26
CA VAL A 106 12.64 4.52 13.86
C VAL A 106 12.20 3.22 14.51
N VAL A 107 12.16 3.19 15.84
CA VAL A 107 11.73 2.01 16.61
C VAL A 107 10.21 2.01 16.74
N ASN A 108 9.58 0.90 16.34
CA ASN A 108 8.17 0.63 16.61
C ASN A 108 8.06 -0.07 17.97
N LYS A 109 7.75 0.73 19.00
CA LYS A 109 7.62 0.27 20.39
C LYS A 109 6.51 -0.77 20.61
N ASN A 110 5.58 -0.95 19.67
CA ASN A 110 4.47 -1.89 19.82
C ASN A 110 4.72 -3.23 19.13
N MET A 111 5.56 -3.24 18.09
CA MET A 111 5.76 -4.41 17.22
C MET A 111 7.14 -5.06 17.37
N CYS A 112 8.02 -4.54 18.23
CA CYS A 112 9.39 -5.03 18.36
C CYS A 112 10.12 -5.08 17.01
N THR A 113 9.93 -4.04 16.21
CA THR A 113 10.62 -3.83 14.96
C THR A 113 11.21 -2.43 14.93
N PHE A 114 12.21 -2.22 14.10
CA PHE A 114 12.71 -0.90 13.80
C PHE A 114 13.00 -0.77 12.31
N GLU A 115 12.85 0.45 11.80
CA GLU A 115 13.34 0.83 10.48
C GLU A 115 14.74 1.42 10.60
N CYS A 116 15.59 1.15 9.62
CA CYS A 116 16.89 1.78 9.45
C CYS A 116 17.06 2.31 8.03
N VAL A 117 18.01 3.22 7.86
CA VAL A 117 18.43 3.71 6.54
C VAL A 117 19.84 3.19 6.25
N LEU A 118 20.01 2.52 5.11
CA LEU A 118 21.30 2.06 4.60
C LEU A 118 22.11 3.23 3.99
N GLU A 119 23.38 2.99 3.68
CA GLU A 119 24.28 4.02 3.13
C GLU A 119 23.82 4.57 1.78
N ASP A 120 23.14 3.75 0.97
CA ASP A 120 22.56 4.13 -0.31
C ASP A 120 21.21 4.88 -0.18
N GLY A 121 20.73 5.09 1.05
CA GLY A 121 19.45 5.74 1.36
C GLY A 121 18.25 4.79 1.36
N THR A 122 18.44 3.50 1.10
CA THR A 122 17.37 2.49 1.16
C THR A 122 16.86 2.35 2.59
N LYS A 123 15.53 2.31 2.74
CA LYS A 123 14.88 2.00 4.01
C LYS A 123 14.64 0.51 4.13
N GLU A 124 15.10 -0.05 5.23
CA GLU A 124 14.89 -1.45 5.58
C GLU A 124 14.35 -1.56 7.00
N TRP A 125 13.91 -2.74 7.39
CA TRP A 125 13.51 -3.02 8.76
C TRP A 125 14.18 -4.28 9.30
N ALA A 126 14.19 -4.40 10.62
CA ALA A 126 14.52 -5.64 11.32
C ALA A 126 13.74 -5.73 12.63
N TYR A 127 13.82 -6.89 13.26
CA TYR A 127 13.30 -7.09 14.62
C TYR A 127 14.21 -6.39 15.63
N SER A 128 13.59 -5.74 16.60
CA SER A 128 14.31 -5.17 17.75
C SER A 128 15.02 -6.27 18.52
N PRO A 129 16.23 -6.02 19.05
CA PRO A 129 16.94 -7.01 19.84
C PRO A 129 16.14 -7.47 21.07
N ASP A 130 16.44 -8.69 21.50
CA ASP A 130 15.95 -9.20 22.78
C ASP A 130 16.34 -8.23 23.92
N GLY A 131 15.39 -7.92 24.79
CA GLY A 131 15.57 -6.99 25.90
C GLY A 131 15.14 -5.56 25.58
N THR A 132 14.81 -5.24 24.33
CA THR A 132 14.34 -3.90 23.95
C THR A 132 13.00 -3.58 24.66
N PRO A 133 12.87 -2.43 25.36
CA PRO A 133 11.60 -2.03 25.97
C PRO A 133 10.52 -1.83 24.91
N CYS A 134 9.30 -2.30 25.20
CA CYS A 134 8.16 -2.19 24.30
C CYS A 134 6.86 -1.94 25.08
N GLU A 135 5.78 -1.66 24.35
CA GLU A 135 4.44 -1.42 24.88
C GLU A 135 3.48 -2.47 24.30
N ASN A 136 3.12 -3.46 25.10
CA ASN A 136 2.22 -4.53 24.70
C ASN A 136 0.77 -4.03 24.73
N THR A 137 0.06 -4.21 23.62
CA THR A 137 -1.32 -3.74 23.41
C THR A 137 -2.33 -4.87 23.30
N ASP A 138 -2.00 -6.08 23.76
CA ASP A 138 -2.90 -7.25 23.69
C ASP A 138 -4.07 -7.12 24.69
N ASN A 139 -3.92 -6.27 25.70
CA ASN A 139 -4.95 -5.93 26.68
C ASN A 139 -5.60 -4.58 26.36
N VAL A 140 -6.77 -4.31 26.98
CA VAL A 140 -7.53 -3.05 26.81
C VAL A 140 -6.69 -1.80 27.10
N LYS A 141 -5.76 -1.90 28.05
CA LYS A 141 -4.79 -0.85 28.36
C LYS A 141 -3.40 -1.32 27.95
N PRO A 142 -2.63 -0.49 27.23
CA PRO A 142 -1.24 -0.83 26.96
C PRO A 142 -0.46 -1.02 28.25
N VAL A 143 0.42 -2.02 28.27
CA VAL A 143 1.28 -2.34 29.41
C VAL A 143 2.74 -2.38 28.99
N ASN A 144 3.63 -2.07 29.93
CA ASN A 144 5.07 -2.17 29.68
C ASN A 144 5.46 -3.63 29.41
N GLY A 145 6.23 -3.83 28.35
CA GLY A 145 6.74 -5.12 27.94
C GLY A 145 8.21 -5.06 27.57
N THR A 146 8.72 -6.23 27.18
CA THR A 146 10.07 -6.41 26.67
C THR A 146 10.01 -7.27 25.41
N CYS A 147 10.75 -6.86 24.37
CA CYS A 147 10.92 -7.65 23.17
C CYS A 147 11.68 -8.94 23.50
N LYS A 148 11.07 -10.09 23.21
CA LYS A 148 11.64 -11.40 23.49
C LYS A 148 11.43 -12.35 22.31
N HIS A 149 12.43 -13.18 22.05
CA HIS A 149 12.29 -14.31 21.15
C HIS A 149 11.65 -15.48 21.90
N ARG A 150 10.66 -16.16 21.29
CA ARG A 150 10.12 -17.41 21.82
C ARG A 150 10.60 -18.55 20.95
N ASP A 151 11.51 -19.33 21.52
CA ASP A 151 12.04 -20.53 20.88
C ASP A 151 10.90 -21.42 20.36
N HIS A 152 11.10 -21.99 19.17
CA HIS A 152 10.16 -22.89 18.49
C HIS A 152 8.81 -22.31 18.03
N ARG A 153 8.51 -21.03 18.32
CA ARG A 153 7.29 -20.35 17.86
C ARG A 153 7.58 -19.24 16.86
N ASP A 154 8.62 -18.45 17.13
CA ASP A 154 8.95 -17.27 16.35
C ASP A 154 10.03 -17.59 15.30
N ARG A 155 10.15 -16.78 14.24
CA ARG A 155 11.24 -16.92 13.26
C ARG A 155 12.60 -16.65 13.94
N GLN A 156 13.71 -17.13 13.37
CA GLN A 156 15.05 -17.11 13.99
C GLN A 156 15.48 -15.81 14.70
N ASN A 157 15.09 -14.64 14.19
CA ASN A 157 15.43 -13.34 14.78
C ASN A 157 14.20 -12.53 15.20
N GLU A 158 13.02 -13.13 15.13
CA GLU A 158 11.76 -12.47 15.45
C GLU A 158 11.63 -12.34 16.96
N THR A 159 11.48 -11.10 17.41
CA THR A 159 11.12 -10.78 18.78
C THR A 159 9.70 -10.24 18.81
N VAL A 160 8.99 -10.55 19.87
CA VAL A 160 7.62 -10.09 20.11
C VAL A 160 7.55 -9.35 21.43
N CYS A 161 6.64 -8.38 21.53
CA CYS A 161 6.48 -7.61 22.75
C CYS A 161 5.77 -8.43 23.82
N PHE A 162 6.51 -8.94 24.81
CA PHE A 162 5.95 -9.75 25.89
C PHE A 162 5.70 -8.89 27.14
N PRO A 163 4.52 -8.96 27.79
CA PRO A 163 4.26 -8.20 29.00
C PRO A 163 5.26 -8.52 30.11
N ASN A 164 5.80 -7.50 30.78
CA ASN A 164 6.83 -7.69 31.81
C ASN A 164 6.35 -8.58 32.97
N SER A 165 5.06 -8.50 33.32
CA SER A 165 4.44 -9.34 34.35
C SER A 165 4.39 -10.83 33.97
N GLN A 166 4.49 -11.16 32.69
CA GLN A 166 4.37 -12.52 32.15
C GLN A 166 5.71 -13.12 31.75
N MET A 167 6.82 -12.40 31.89
CA MET A 167 8.16 -12.85 31.46
C MET A 167 8.58 -14.19 32.06
N HIS A 168 8.09 -14.50 33.27
CA HIS A 168 8.33 -15.79 33.93
C HIS A 168 7.76 -17.00 33.17
N LEU A 169 6.82 -16.79 32.25
CA LEU A 169 6.21 -17.83 31.41
C LEU A 169 7.07 -18.21 30.20
N LEU A 170 8.13 -17.44 29.91
CA LEU A 170 9.04 -17.71 28.80
C LEU A 170 10.17 -18.70 29.15
N GLY A 171 10.22 -19.16 30.41
CA GLY A 171 11.23 -20.12 30.87
C GLY A 171 10.65 -21.53 31.07
N CYS A 172 11.32 -22.51 30.47
CA CYS A 172 11.40 -23.90 30.90
C CYS A 172 12.86 -24.33 30.79
#